data_AF-A0A0E0MC76-F1
#
_entry.id   AF-A0A0E0MC76-F1
#
_cell.length_a   1.000
_cell.length_b   1.000
_cell.length_c   1.000
_cell.angle_alpha   90.00
_cell.angle_beta   90.00
_cell.angle_gamma   90.00
#
_symmetry.space_group_name_H-M   'P 1'
#
loop_
_entity.id
_entity.type
_entity.pdbx_description
1 polymer ?
#
loop_
_entity_poly.entity_id
_entity_poly.type
_entity_poly.pdbx_seq_one_letter_code
_entity_poly.pdbx_strand_id
1 'polypeptide(L)'
;MEVQVKRSLVVPPPPRETEEVPLTVFDLVASTYHVTVLFAFSPPSRRRPFFVTGRGGAGALVVEAEFEHRGKEFLPHDGVGSRQGQDAGAVRVVDPSEVANLLLHYPSEFVAELKRRAQGKYTTFETVSAHVWKKITAVRGLDAGARTSVNVSVNGRARLGMATVPNSFFGNLIINASSGATARELTTGTLADAAALVRAGIRAVDRRYFQSFVDFGALHVDGVGGEEVPLEPANVDDPGVLSPDVDSDSWLHLELHRLDLGHGGRLAGILPAKVPEDGVVVVMPSLRKGGGVEVFVALWEKHANELTSIAYTMD
;
A
#
# COMPACT_ATOMS: atom_id res chain seq x y z
N MET A 1 -15.46 -47.36 -6.58
CA MET A 1 -14.07 -47.07 -6.20
C MET A 1 -14.13 -46.46 -4.80
N GLU A 2 -13.88 -47.28 -3.77
CA GLU A 2 -13.94 -46.84 -2.36
C GLU A 2 -12.61 -46.22 -1.95
N VAL A 3 -12.66 -44.98 -1.47
CA VAL A 3 -11.50 -44.26 -0.94
C VAL A 3 -11.35 -44.63 0.54
N GLN A 4 -10.31 -45.41 0.87
CA GLN A 4 -9.95 -45.71 2.26
C GLN A 4 -9.08 -44.59 2.84
N VAL A 5 -9.62 -43.88 3.83
CA VAL A 5 -8.88 -42.88 4.63
C VAL A 5 -7.89 -43.62 5.54
N LYS A 6 -6.58 -43.55 5.24
CA LYS A 6 -5.54 -44.25 6.00
C LYS A 6 -5.18 -43.61 7.34
N ARG A 7 -5.50 -42.33 7.55
CA ARG A 7 -5.27 -41.62 8.81
C ARG A 7 -6.11 -40.35 8.87
N SER A 8 -6.81 -40.14 9.98
CA SER A 8 -7.50 -38.89 10.32
C SER A 8 -6.91 -38.36 11.62
N LEU A 9 -6.63 -37.06 11.69
CA LEU A 9 -6.21 -36.36 12.90
C LEU A 9 -7.18 -35.22 13.14
N VAL A 10 -7.91 -35.28 14.25
CA VAL A 10 -8.70 -34.15 14.73
C VAL A 10 -7.74 -33.22 15.47
N VAL A 11 -7.55 -32.01 14.93
CA VAL A 11 -6.75 -30.98 15.60
C VAL A 11 -7.55 -30.49 16.81
N PRO A 12 -7.02 -30.60 18.04
CA PRO A 12 -7.71 -30.11 19.22
C PRO A 12 -7.84 -28.58 19.15
N PRO A 13 -8.89 -27.99 19.76
CA PRO A 13 -9.00 -26.54 19.86
C PRO A 13 -7.77 -25.99 20.61
N PRO A 14 -7.24 -24.82 20.21
CA PRO A 14 -6.12 -24.22 20.91
C PRO A 14 -6.48 -23.95 22.38
N PRO A 15 -5.50 -24.04 23.30
CA PRO A 15 -5.72 -23.67 24.70
C PRO A 15 -6.26 -22.24 24.82
N ARG A 16 -7.19 -22.03 25.75
CA ARG A 16 -7.97 -20.78 25.94
C ARG A 16 -7.20 -19.61 26.58
N GLU A 17 -5.89 -19.73 26.76
CA GLU A 17 -5.06 -18.59 27.15
C GLU A 17 -4.70 -17.82 25.87
N THR A 18 -5.62 -16.98 25.41
CA THR A 18 -5.31 -15.94 24.43
C THR A 18 -4.49 -14.87 25.14
N GLU A 19 -3.18 -15.01 25.08
CA GLU A 19 -2.27 -13.87 25.25
C GLU A 19 -2.50 -12.96 24.04
N GLU A 20 -3.45 -12.02 24.18
CA GLU A 20 -3.78 -11.07 23.12
C GLU A 20 -2.60 -10.10 22.96
N VAL A 21 -1.92 -10.15 21.81
CA VAL A 21 -0.90 -9.17 21.46
C VAL A 21 -1.61 -7.92 20.95
N PRO A 22 -1.35 -6.73 21.54
CA PRO A 22 -1.97 -5.50 21.09
C PRO A 22 -1.55 -5.17 19.65
N LEU A 23 -2.50 -4.63 18.87
CA LEU A 23 -2.25 -4.15 17.51
C LEU A 23 -1.16 -3.08 17.54
N THR A 24 -0.21 -3.16 16.61
CA THR A 24 0.78 -2.10 16.40
C THR A 24 0.13 -0.92 15.67
N VAL A 25 0.77 0.25 15.73
CA VAL A 25 0.38 1.41 14.92
C VAL A 25 0.30 1.11 13.41
N PHE A 26 1.08 0.13 12.93
CA PHE A 26 1.02 -0.35 11.54
C PHE A 26 -0.23 -1.21 11.27
N ASP A 27 -0.67 -2.00 12.24
CA ASP A 27 -1.88 -2.83 12.08
C ASP A 27 -3.14 -1.98 12.06
N LEU A 28 -3.15 -0.87 12.80
CA LEU A 28 -4.29 0.06 12.83
C LEU A 28 -4.50 0.75 11.49
N VAL A 29 -3.44 1.31 10.90
CA VAL A 29 -3.54 1.99 9.59
C VAL A 29 -3.74 1.04 8.43
N ALA A 30 -3.45 -0.25 8.64
CA ALA A 30 -3.60 -1.29 7.63
C ALA A 30 -4.92 -2.07 7.73
N SER A 31 -5.83 -1.68 8.64
CA SER A 31 -7.03 -2.47 8.99
C SER A 31 -8.00 -2.75 7.82
N THR A 32 -7.93 -1.94 6.76
CA THR A 32 -8.75 -2.05 5.54
C THR A 32 -8.04 -2.72 4.36
N TYR A 33 -6.72 -2.97 4.43
CA TYR A 33 -6.02 -3.67 3.34
C TYR A 33 -6.41 -5.15 3.33
N HIS A 34 -7.22 -5.54 2.36
CA HIS A 34 -7.72 -6.91 2.15
C HIS A 34 -6.67 -7.93 1.69
N VAL A 35 -5.42 -7.82 2.14
CA VAL A 35 -4.54 -8.99 2.21
C VAL A 35 -4.76 -9.60 3.59
N THR A 36 -5.57 -10.67 3.67
CA THR A 36 -5.78 -11.41 4.92
C THR A 36 -4.44 -11.92 5.46
N VAL A 37 -3.78 -11.13 6.32
CA VAL A 37 -2.58 -11.51 7.06
C VAL A 37 -2.80 -11.09 8.51
N LEU A 38 -3.46 -11.98 9.24
CA LEU A 38 -3.74 -11.83 10.66
C LEU A 38 -2.61 -12.51 11.42
N PHE A 39 -1.59 -11.78 11.91
CA PHE A 39 -0.59 -12.38 12.79
C PHE A 39 0.01 -11.43 13.84
N ALA A 40 0.04 -11.96 15.06
CA ALA A 40 0.42 -11.33 16.31
C ALA A 40 1.84 -11.73 16.73
N PHE A 41 2.77 -10.77 16.78
CA PHE A 41 4.07 -10.88 17.46
C PHE A 41 4.47 -9.52 18.03
N SER A 42 5.23 -9.52 19.13
CA SER A 42 5.65 -8.29 19.80
C SER A 42 6.45 -7.37 18.86
N PRO A 43 6.06 -6.08 18.70
CA PRO A 43 6.76 -5.16 17.83
C PRO A 43 8.21 -4.95 18.28
N PRO A 44 9.16 -4.71 17.35
CA PRO A 44 10.53 -4.33 17.69
C PRO A 44 10.56 -2.85 18.15
N SER A 45 9.86 -2.50 19.22
CA SER A 45 9.79 -1.14 19.74
C SER A 45 11.02 -0.81 20.59
N ARG A 46 12.20 -0.70 19.96
CA ARG A 46 13.30 0.04 20.60
C ARG A 46 13.03 1.54 20.48
N ARG A 47 12.42 2.09 21.53
CA ARG A 47 12.24 3.53 21.75
C ARG A 47 13.57 4.27 21.54
N ARG A 48 13.56 5.45 20.92
CA ARG A 48 14.68 6.39 21.03
C ARG A 48 14.44 7.31 22.23
N PRO A 49 15.03 7.05 23.40
CA PRO A 49 15.06 8.06 24.45
C PRO A 49 15.93 9.23 24.00
N PHE A 50 15.40 10.45 23.99
CA PHE A 50 16.23 11.65 24.14
C PHE A 50 16.03 12.19 25.55
N PHE A 51 17.14 12.39 26.25
CA PHE A 51 17.15 12.93 27.61
C PHE A 51 17.06 14.45 27.55
N VAL A 52 15.95 15.02 28.01
CA VAL A 52 15.89 16.45 28.33
C VAL A 52 16.32 16.60 29.79
N THR A 53 17.49 17.18 30.00
CA THR A 53 17.95 17.54 31.36
C THR A 53 17.48 18.95 31.68
N GLY A 54 16.48 19.05 32.55
CA GLY A 54 16.12 20.33 33.16
C GLY A 54 17.21 20.80 34.12
N ARG A 55 17.31 22.12 34.39
CA ARG A 55 18.29 22.78 35.28
C ARG A 55 18.34 22.26 36.74
N GLY A 56 17.59 21.21 37.09
CA GLY A 56 17.55 20.58 38.42
C GLY A 56 17.91 19.09 38.45
N GLY A 57 18.42 18.49 37.37
CA GLY A 57 18.90 17.10 37.37
C GLY A 57 17.82 16.00 37.32
N ALA A 58 16.53 16.35 37.29
CA ALA A 58 15.47 15.43 36.91
C ALA A 58 15.39 15.33 35.38
N GLY A 59 15.72 14.17 34.82
CA GLY A 59 15.53 13.88 33.40
C GLY A 59 14.14 13.29 33.16
N ALA A 60 13.37 13.90 32.25
CA ALA A 60 12.16 13.29 31.72
C ALA A 60 12.48 12.59 30.40
N LEU A 61 11.96 11.37 30.22
CA LEU A 61 11.97 10.69 28.94
C LEU A 61 10.91 11.36 28.07
N VAL A 62 11.32 12.16 27.10
CA VAL A 62 10.41 12.79 26.13
C VAL A 62 10.53 12.02 24.83
N VAL A 63 9.40 11.45 24.38
CA VAL A 63 9.23 10.88 23.04
C VAL A 63 8.40 11.91 22.27
N GLU A 64 8.87 12.34 21.10
CA GLU A 64 8.14 13.25 20.22
C GLU A 64 8.15 12.66 18.80
N ALA A 65 7.01 12.73 18.12
CA ALA A 65 6.95 12.44 16.69
C ALA A 65 7.58 13.61 15.92
N GLU A 66 8.58 13.33 15.08
CA GLU A 66 9.28 14.34 14.27
C GLU A 66 8.38 14.92 13.14
N PHE A 67 7.48 14.10 12.60
CA PHE A 67 6.60 14.45 11.49
C PHE A 67 5.14 14.51 11.94
N GLU A 68 4.34 15.31 11.22
CA GLU A 68 2.89 15.35 11.38
C GLU A 68 2.25 14.09 10.79
N HIS A 69 1.59 13.31 11.65
CA HIS A 69 0.83 12.11 11.27
C HIS A 69 -0.69 12.31 11.42
N ARG A 70 -1.12 13.37 12.12
CA ARG A 70 -2.53 13.76 12.17
C ARG A 70 -2.94 14.46 10.87
N GLY A 71 -4.14 14.20 10.39
CA GLY A 71 -4.63 14.72 9.11
C GLY A 71 -4.03 14.02 7.88
N LYS A 72 -3.19 13.00 8.07
CA LYS A 72 -2.55 12.25 6.99
C LYS A 72 -2.79 10.74 7.12
N GLU A 73 -2.12 10.07 8.05
CA GLU A 73 -2.35 8.65 8.33
C GLU A 73 -3.48 8.44 9.35
N PHE A 74 -3.70 9.42 10.22
CA PHE A 74 -4.71 9.40 11.28
C PHE A 74 -5.60 10.64 11.22
N LEU A 75 -6.91 10.46 11.19
CA LEU A 75 -7.91 11.53 11.23
C LEU A 75 -8.57 11.58 12.62
N PRO A 76 -9.00 12.77 13.09
CA PRO A 76 -9.85 12.86 14.27
C PRO A 76 -11.16 12.09 14.05
N HIS A 77 -11.62 11.35 15.05
CA HIS A 77 -12.95 10.74 15.05
C HIS A 77 -14.02 11.83 15.23
N ASP A 78 -14.23 12.62 14.19
CA ASP A 78 -15.36 13.51 14.08
C ASP A 78 -16.46 12.69 13.40
N GLY A 79 -17.59 12.45 14.07
CA GLY A 79 -18.74 11.70 13.52
C GLY A 79 -19.37 12.29 12.24
N VAL A 80 -18.68 13.22 11.56
CA VAL A 80 -18.99 13.82 10.27
C VAL A 80 -17.66 13.98 9.52
N GLY A 81 -17.45 13.15 8.50
CA GLY A 81 -16.19 13.05 7.75
C GLY A 81 -15.58 14.39 7.32
N SER A 82 -14.39 14.67 7.84
CA SER A 82 -13.57 15.81 7.47
C SER A 82 -12.66 15.48 6.29
N ARG A 83 -13.25 15.25 5.11
CA ARG A 83 -12.53 15.37 3.81
C ARG A 83 -12.40 16.86 3.46
N GLN A 84 -11.59 17.61 4.20
CA GLN A 84 -11.23 18.97 3.80
C GLN A 84 -10.27 18.92 2.60
N GLY A 85 -10.80 19.19 1.40
CA GLY A 85 -9.99 19.56 0.24
C GLY A 85 -10.38 18.93 -1.11
N GLN A 86 -11.35 18.01 -1.15
CA GLN A 86 -11.94 17.59 -2.42
C GLN A 86 -13.04 18.58 -2.77
N ASP A 87 -12.88 19.29 -3.89
CA ASP A 87 -13.97 20.04 -4.52
C ASP A 87 -15.22 19.16 -4.51
N ALA A 88 -16.35 19.72 -4.09
CA ALA A 88 -17.65 19.07 -4.00
C ALA A 88 -18.25 18.76 -5.40
N GLY A 89 -17.43 18.26 -6.33
CA GLY A 89 -17.87 17.51 -7.49
C GLY A 89 -18.46 16.19 -7.02
N ALA A 90 -19.64 15.85 -7.52
CA ALA A 90 -20.45 14.74 -7.06
C ALA A 90 -19.63 13.45 -6.84
N VAL A 91 -19.45 13.07 -5.58
CA VAL A 91 -18.89 11.77 -5.20
C VAL A 91 -19.77 10.70 -5.84
N ARG A 92 -19.23 10.02 -6.84
CA ARG A 92 -19.97 8.98 -7.56
C ARG A 92 -19.84 7.67 -6.79
N VAL A 93 -20.97 7.20 -6.28
CA VAL A 93 -21.09 5.87 -5.68
C VAL A 93 -21.57 4.90 -6.76
N VAL A 94 -20.86 3.80 -6.94
CA VAL A 94 -21.19 2.68 -7.84
C VAL A 94 -21.39 1.41 -7.02
N ASP A 95 -22.12 0.45 -7.57
CA ASP A 95 -22.21 -0.86 -6.93
C ASP A 95 -20.83 -1.57 -7.00
N PRO A 96 -20.35 -2.20 -5.91
CA PRO A 96 -19.13 -3.01 -5.90
C PRO A 96 -19.02 -4.04 -7.05
N SER A 97 -20.15 -4.51 -7.60
CA SER A 97 -20.19 -5.41 -8.75
C SER A 97 -19.88 -4.74 -10.09
N GLU A 98 -19.96 -3.41 -10.19
CA GLU A 98 -19.58 -2.60 -11.35
C GLU A 98 -18.07 -2.36 -11.42
N VAL A 99 -17.28 -2.88 -10.47
CA VAL A 99 -15.81 -2.85 -10.53
C VAL A 99 -15.31 -4.10 -11.26
N ALA A 100 -14.64 -3.87 -12.38
CA ALA A 100 -13.99 -4.90 -13.18
C ALA A 100 -12.52 -5.05 -12.78
N ASN A 101 -12.05 -6.31 -12.74
CA ASN A 101 -10.65 -6.64 -12.48
C ASN A 101 -9.97 -7.10 -13.77
N LEU A 102 -8.95 -6.36 -14.20
CA LEU A 102 -8.15 -6.65 -15.39
C LEU A 102 -6.81 -7.25 -14.99
N LEU A 103 -6.29 -8.15 -15.82
CA LEU A 103 -4.91 -8.62 -15.74
C LEU A 103 -4.19 -8.27 -17.05
N LEU A 104 -3.27 -7.31 -16.97
CA LEU A 104 -2.49 -6.82 -18.10
C LEU A 104 -1.10 -7.47 -18.08
N HIS A 105 -0.76 -8.18 -19.15
CA HIS A 105 0.58 -8.76 -19.30
C HIS A 105 1.50 -7.78 -20.03
N TYR A 106 2.45 -7.19 -19.31
CA TYR A 106 3.50 -6.36 -19.92
C TYR A 106 4.76 -7.19 -20.13
N PRO A 107 5.07 -7.58 -21.38
CA PRO A 107 6.22 -8.42 -21.67
C PRO A 107 7.53 -7.65 -21.42
N SER A 108 8.65 -8.38 -21.29
CA SER A 108 9.95 -7.81 -20.92
C SER A 108 10.40 -6.68 -21.84
N GLU A 109 10.14 -6.78 -23.15
CA GLU A 109 10.44 -5.75 -24.15
C GLU A 109 9.62 -4.48 -23.95
N PHE A 110 8.34 -4.61 -23.57
CA PHE A 110 7.47 -3.47 -23.28
C PHE A 110 7.95 -2.73 -22.02
N VAL A 111 8.27 -3.49 -20.97
CA VAL A 111 8.85 -2.94 -19.73
C VAL A 111 10.19 -2.26 -19.99
N ALA A 112 11.04 -2.84 -20.84
CA ALA A 112 12.33 -2.24 -21.21
C ALA A 112 12.14 -0.91 -21.95
N GLU A 113 11.17 -0.83 -22.87
CA GLU A 113 10.85 0.41 -23.58
C GLU A 113 10.25 1.47 -22.64
N LEU A 114 9.35 1.10 -21.72
CA LEU A 114 8.88 2.01 -20.68
C LEU A 114 10.04 2.58 -19.86
N LYS A 115 10.97 1.72 -19.42
CA LYS A 115 12.15 2.16 -18.67
C LYS A 115 13.03 3.09 -19.49
N ARG A 116 13.20 2.84 -20.79
CA ARG A 116 13.93 3.73 -21.71
C ARG A 116 13.28 5.12 -21.78
N ARG A 117 11.95 5.20 -21.94
CA ARG A 117 11.20 6.47 -21.94
C ARG A 117 11.27 7.20 -20.60
N ALA A 118 11.33 6.45 -19.50
CA ALA A 118 11.59 6.96 -18.18
C ALA A 118 13.09 7.26 -17.92
N GLN A 119 13.92 7.37 -18.97
CA GLN A 119 15.35 7.70 -18.92
C GLN A 119 16.23 6.66 -18.20
N GLY A 120 15.74 5.43 -18.03
CA GLY A 120 16.48 4.29 -17.47
C GLY A 120 16.83 4.39 -15.97
N LYS A 121 16.49 5.50 -15.31
CA LYS A 121 16.91 5.80 -13.94
C LYS A 121 15.92 5.31 -12.86
N TYR A 122 14.74 4.85 -13.26
CA TYR A 122 13.67 4.39 -12.36
C TYR A 122 13.58 2.86 -12.27
N THR A 123 13.09 2.36 -11.14
CA THR A 123 12.83 0.93 -10.94
C THR A 123 11.69 0.47 -11.84
N THR A 124 11.56 -0.84 -12.02
CA THR A 124 10.44 -1.41 -12.78
C THR A 124 9.10 -1.03 -12.17
N PHE A 125 8.98 -1.10 -10.84
CA PHE A 125 7.77 -0.67 -10.12
C PHE A 125 7.46 0.81 -10.36
N GLU A 126 8.41 1.71 -10.10
CA GLU A 126 8.23 3.16 -10.29
C GLU A 126 7.77 3.50 -11.71
N THR A 127 8.35 2.81 -12.71
CA THR A 127 8.05 3.05 -14.13
C THR A 127 6.66 2.51 -14.51
N VAL A 128 6.34 1.27 -14.10
CA VAL A 128 5.07 0.62 -14.45
C VAL A 128 3.91 1.29 -13.73
N SER A 129 4.04 1.59 -12.44
CA SER A 129 3.01 2.32 -11.69
C SER A 129 2.78 3.72 -12.26
N ALA A 130 3.84 4.44 -12.65
CA ALA A 130 3.69 5.74 -13.31
C ALA A 130 2.97 5.65 -14.66
N HIS A 131 3.30 4.62 -15.46
CA HIS A 131 2.63 4.37 -16.74
C HIS A 131 1.14 4.11 -16.54
N VAL A 132 0.80 3.17 -15.65
CA VAL A 132 -0.59 2.80 -15.37
C VAL A 132 -1.36 3.96 -14.76
N TRP A 133 -0.78 4.72 -13.83
CA TRP A 133 -1.40 5.92 -13.26
C TRP A 133 -1.78 6.92 -14.34
N LYS A 134 -0.86 7.25 -15.28
CA LYS A 134 -1.17 8.12 -16.42
C LYS A 134 -2.32 7.59 -17.28
N LYS A 135 -2.35 6.28 -17.57
CA LYS A 135 -3.43 5.67 -18.37
C LYS A 135 -4.77 5.69 -17.64
N ILE A 136 -4.78 5.38 -16.34
CA ILE A 136 -5.98 5.45 -15.50
C ILE A 136 -6.52 6.88 -15.46
N THR A 137 -5.65 7.88 -15.22
CA THR A 137 -6.04 9.29 -15.25
C THR A 137 -6.64 9.70 -16.60
N ALA A 138 -6.06 9.23 -17.72
CA ALA A 138 -6.56 9.52 -19.05
C ALA A 138 -7.96 8.95 -19.31
N VAL A 139 -8.22 7.68 -18.95
CA VAL A 139 -9.55 7.05 -19.15
C VAL A 139 -10.61 7.53 -18.17
N ARG A 140 -10.20 8.01 -16.99
CA ARG A 140 -11.11 8.68 -16.05
C ARG A 140 -11.62 10.01 -16.59
N GLY A 141 -10.93 10.60 -17.58
CA GLY A 141 -11.36 11.85 -18.22
C GLY A 141 -11.50 13.01 -17.23
N LEU A 142 -10.66 13.05 -16.20
CA LEU A 142 -10.73 14.06 -15.14
C LEU A 142 -10.53 15.48 -15.70
N ASP A 143 -11.17 16.46 -15.07
CA ASP A 143 -10.92 17.86 -15.37
C ASP A 143 -9.42 18.18 -15.26
N ALA A 144 -8.92 19.03 -16.17
CA ALA A 144 -7.48 19.30 -16.27
C ALA A 144 -6.83 19.76 -14.95
N GLY A 145 -7.58 20.49 -14.11
CA GLY A 145 -7.13 20.96 -12.79
C GLY A 145 -7.40 20.00 -11.63
N ALA A 146 -8.17 18.92 -11.85
CA ALA A 146 -8.48 17.95 -10.81
C ALA A 146 -7.19 17.26 -10.34
N ARG A 147 -7.07 17.09 -9.03
CA ARG A 147 -5.94 16.39 -8.41
C ARG A 147 -6.21 14.90 -8.38
N THR A 148 -5.14 14.14 -8.58
CA THR A 148 -5.09 12.69 -8.41
C THR A 148 -3.74 12.36 -7.78
N SER A 149 -3.71 11.30 -6.99
CA SER A 149 -2.53 10.82 -6.30
C SER A 149 -2.30 9.34 -6.59
N VAL A 150 -1.04 8.93 -6.52
CA VAL A 150 -0.67 7.52 -6.42
C VAL A 150 -0.20 7.26 -5.00
N ASN A 151 -0.86 6.32 -4.34
CA ASN A 151 -0.51 5.83 -3.01
C ASN A 151 0.26 4.51 -3.18
N VAL A 152 1.40 4.38 -2.53
CA VAL A 152 2.28 3.22 -2.67
C VAL A 152 2.56 2.62 -1.32
N SER A 153 2.33 1.31 -1.17
CA SER A 153 2.75 0.56 0.00
C SER A 153 4.27 0.48 0.11
N VAL A 154 4.82 1.08 1.16
CA VAL A 154 6.25 1.13 1.41
C VAL A 154 6.67 0.19 2.54
N ASN A 155 7.55 -0.77 2.27
CA ASN A 155 8.09 -1.68 3.29
C ASN A 155 9.21 -1.03 4.13
N GLY A 156 8.99 -0.92 5.45
CA GLY A 156 9.95 -0.30 6.37
C GLY A 156 11.02 -1.22 6.94
N ARG A 157 10.96 -2.55 6.74
CA ARG A 157 11.93 -3.52 7.31
C ARG A 157 13.37 -3.15 6.95
N ALA A 158 13.64 -2.97 5.66
CA ALA A 158 14.96 -2.58 5.18
C ALA A 158 15.34 -1.13 5.58
N ARG A 159 14.35 -0.24 5.74
CA ARG A 159 14.56 1.17 6.08
C ARG A 159 14.95 1.37 7.54
N LEU A 160 14.31 0.65 8.45
CA LEU A 160 14.67 0.65 9.88
C LEU A 160 15.97 -0.12 10.16
N GLY A 161 16.36 -1.00 9.24
CA GLY A 161 17.61 -1.75 9.25
C GLY A 161 17.51 -3.05 10.04
N MET A 162 18.32 -4.05 9.64
CA MET A 162 18.29 -5.41 10.20
C MET A 162 18.62 -5.50 11.69
N ALA A 163 19.37 -4.53 12.23
CA ALA A 163 19.63 -4.44 13.67
C ALA A 163 18.38 -4.09 14.47
N THR A 164 17.39 -3.47 13.83
CA THR A 164 16.11 -3.06 14.44
C THR A 164 15.03 -4.08 14.13
N VAL A 165 14.93 -4.54 12.87
CA VAL A 165 13.89 -5.45 12.40
C VAL A 165 14.51 -6.62 11.65
N PRO A 166 14.46 -7.86 12.20
CA PRO A 166 14.99 -9.02 11.49
C PRO A 166 14.16 -9.32 10.24
N ASN A 167 14.76 -9.93 9.22
CA ASN A 167 14.04 -10.33 8.00
C ASN A 167 12.94 -11.37 8.27
N SER A 168 13.07 -12.14 9.35
CA SER A 168 12.05 -13.08 9.83
C SER A 168 10.93 -12.39 10.63
N PHE A 169 10.94 -11.06 10.76
CA PHE A 169 9.87 -10.34 11.44
C PHE A 169 8.54 -10.55 10.71
N PHE A 170 7.63 -11.16 11.44
CA PHE A 170 6.33 -11.58 10.96
C PHE A 170 5.26 -10.71 11.64
N GLY A 171 4.82 -9.68 10.90
CA GLY A 171 3.92 -8.62 11.34
C GLY A 171 3.88 -7.49 10.31
N ASN A 172 2.99 -6.51 10.49
CA ASN A 172 2.89 -5.38 9.58
C ASN A 172 4.00 -4.35 9.82
N LEU A 173 4.53 -3.80 8.73
CA LEU A 173 5.56 -2.76 8.75
C LEU A 173 5.56 -2.00 7.42
N ILE A 174 4.37 -1.55 7.05
CA ILE A 174 4.09 -0.83 5.80
C ILE A 174 3.54 0.55 6.16
N ILE A 175 3.94 1.58 5.43
CA ILE A 175 3.33 2.92 5.43
C ILE A 175 3.02 3.28 3.97
N ASN A 176 1.91 3.97 3.73
CA ASN A 176 1.62 4.47 2.39
C ASN A 176 2.35 5.77 2.09
N ALA A 177 3.12 5.75 1.00
CA ALA A 177 3.63 6.96 0.40
C ALA A 177 2.62 7.50 -0.60
N SER A 178 2.13 8.73 -0.39
CA SER A 178 1.27 9.40 -1.37
C SER A 178 2.05 10.43 -2.18
N SER A 179 1.74 10.54 -3.47
CA SER A 179 2.28 11.59 -4.35
C SER A 179 1.24 12.03 -5.35
N GLY A 180 0.95 13.32 -5.38
CA GLY A 180 -0.12 13.90 -6.18
C GLY A 180 0.36 14.75 -7.36
N ALA A 181 -0.50 14.83 -8.38
CA ALA A 181 -0.38 15.72 -9.52
C ALA A 181 -1.78 16.14 -10.01
N THR A 182 -1.84 17.13 -10.87
CA THR A 182 -3.07 17.42 -11.62
C THR A 182 -3.23 16.46 -12.80
N ALA A 183 -4.48 16.23 -13.22
CA ALA A 183 -4.77 15.41 -14.40
C ALA A 183 -4.05 15.93 -15.65
N ARG A 184 -3.92 17.25 -15.81
CA ARG A 184 -3.15 17.86 -16.90
C ARG A 184 -1.67 17.52 -16.84
N GLU A 185 -1.02 17.64 -15.68
CA GLU A 185 0.40 17.32 -15.53
C GLU A 185 0.67 15.85 -15.89
N LEU A 186 -0.21 14.93 -15.49
CA LEU A 186 -0.09 13.52 -15.85
C LEU A 186 -0.37 13.24 -17.33
N THR A 187 -1.40 13.85 -17.92
CA THR A 187 -1.78 13.57 -19.31
C THR A 187 -0.88 14.26 -20.34
N THR A 188 -0.21 15.36 -19.98
CA THR A 188 0.66 16.13 -20.89
C THR A 188 2.15 15.98 -20.60
N GLY A 189 2.53 15.60 -19.37
CA GLY A 189 3.92 15.38 -18.98
C GLY A 189 4.50 14.08 -19.54
N THR A 190 5.81 13.88 -19.37
CA THR A 190 6.47 12.65 -19.81
C THR A 190 6.24 11.50 -18.83
N LEU A 191 6.57 10.27 -19.22
CA LEU A 191 6.60 9.14 -18.28
C LEU A 191 7.66 9.35 -17.18
N ALA A 192 8.77 10.01 -17.50
CA ALA A 192 9.84 10.29 -16.54
C ALA A 192 9.42 11.26 -15.43
N ASP A 193 8.49 12.18 -15.72
CA ASP A 193 7.93 13.12 -14.74
C ASP A 193 7.02 12.40 -13.75
N ALA A 194 6.11 11.55 -14.24
CA ALA A 194 5.25 10.73 -13.38
C ALA A 194 6.08 9.74 -12.53
N ALA A 195 7.10 9.10 -13.11
CA ALA A 195 8.00 8.22 -12.37
C ALA A 195 8.85 8.98 -11.33
N ALA A 196 9.15 10.26 -11.58
CA ALA A 196 9.82 11.13 -10.59
C ALA A 196 8.93 11.35 -9.36
N LEU A 197 7.64 11.61 -9.57
CA LEU A 197 6.66 11.78 -8.50
C LEU A 197 6.54 10.52 -7.65
N VAL A 198 6.35 9.35 -8.27
CA VAL A 198 6.28 8.05 -7.57
C VAL A 198 7.54 7.84 -6.72
N ARG A 199 8.72 8.07 -7.29
CA ARG A 199 9.99 7.96 -6.57
C ARG A 199 10.08 8.94 -5.40
N ALA A 200 9.67 10.18 -5.60
CA ALA A 200 9.73 11.22 -4.57
C ALA A 200 8.89 10.82 -3.36
N GLY A 201 7.66 10.35 -3.57
CA GLY A 201 6.81 9.80 -2.51
C GLY A 201 7.47 8.66 -1.75
N ILE A 202 7.94 7.63 -2.48
CA ILE A 202 8.58 6.45 -1.87
C ILE A 202 9.82 6.82 -1.04
N ARG A 203 10.57 7.84 -1.48
CA ARG A 203 11.78 8.31 -0.80
C ARG A 203 11.48 9.24 0.38
N ALA A 204 10.35 9.94 0.38
CA ALA A 204 9.92 10.76 1.50
C ALA A 204 9.59 9.90 2.73
N VAL A 205 9.10 8.67 2.51
CA VAL A 205 8.86 7.68 3.58
C VAL A 205 10.16 6.91 3.86
N ASP A 206 11.12 7.62 4.48
CA ASP A 206 12.44 7.11 4.82
C ASP A 206 12.51 6.53 6.26
N ARG A 207 13.72 6.20 6.72
CA ARG A 207 13.93 5.68 8.08
C ARG A 207 13.42 6.63 9.18
N ARG A 208 13.59 7.94 9.01
CA ARG A 208 13.17 8.93 10.01
C ARG A 208 11.66 9.00 10.05
N TYR A 209 11.01 8.94 8.88
CA TYR A 209 9.55 8.89 8.80
C TYR A 209 8.98 7.65 9.52
N PHE A 210 9.52 6.46 9.23
CA PHE A 210 9.11 5.22 9.92
C PHE A 210 9.31 5.29 11.43
N GLN A 211 10.44 5.85 11.89
CA GLN A 211 10.68 6.01 13.32
C GLN A 211 9.67 6.97 13.95
N SER A 212 9.42 8.11 13.31
CA SER A 212 8.45 9.08 13.80
C SER A 212 7.02 8.53 13.83
N PHE A 213 6.65 7.68 12.89
CA PHE A 213 5.33 7.03 12.87
C PHE A 213 5.17 6.07 14.06
N VAL A 214 6.23 5.31 14.39
CA VAL A 214 6.27 4.48 15.60
C VAL A 214 6.17 5.32 16.87
N ASP A 215 6.92 6.42 16.92
CA ASP A 215 6.91 7.34 18.08
C ASP A 215 5.52 7.99 18.24
N PHE A 216 4.85 8.36 17.14
CA PHE A 216 3.48 8.87 17.13
C PHE A 216 2.47 7.87 17.71
N GLY A 217 2.52 6.62 17.25
CA GLY A 217 1.66 5.55 17.77
C GLY A 217 1.84 5.33 19.27
N ALA A 218 3.09 5.28 19.75
CA ALA A 218 3.38 5.11 21.17
C ALA A 218 2.83 6.24 22.05
N LEU A 219 2.69 7.45 21.49
CA LEU A 219 2.16 8.61 22.20
C LEU A 219 0.63 8.64 22.20
N HIS A 220 -0.02 8.30 21.09
CA HIS A 220 -1.45 8.61 20.90
C HIS A 220 -2.36 7.38 20.84
N VAL A 221 -1.81 6.20 20.52
CA VAL A 221 -2.56 4.95 20.37
C VAL A 221 -2.49 4.10 21.64
N ASP A 222 -1.33 4.01 22.28
CA ASP A 222 -1.11 3.20 23.49
C ASP A 222 -1.64 3.88 24.79
N GLY A 223 -2.43 4.95 24.67
CA GLY A 223 -3.10 5.62 25.80
C GLY A 223 -2.20 6.42 26.75
N VAL A 224 -0.95 6.70 26.38
CA VAL A 224 0.01 7.45 27.21
C VAL A 224 -0.15 8.97 27.05
N GLY A 225 -0.54 9.44 25.87
CA GLY A 225 -0.90 10.82 25.59
C GLY A 225 -2.39 11.01 25.77
N GLY A 226 -2.78 11.93 26.66
CA GLY A 226 -4.18 12.24 26.97
C GLY A 226 -4.94 12.91 25.83
N GLU A 227 -5.05 12.24 24.69
CA GLU A 227 -5.91 12.63 23.56
C GLU A 227 -7.37 12.65 24.01
N GLU A 228 -8.04 13.80 23.87
CA GLU A 228 -9.47 13.95 24.19
C GLU A 228 -10.37 13.32 23.12
N VAL A 229 -9.86 13.11 21.89
CA VAL A 229 -10.60 12.56 20.74
C VAL A 229 -9.85 11.35 20.17
N PRO A 230 -10.50 10.18 20.02
CA PRO A 230 -9.89 9.02 19.36
C PRO A 230 -9.45 9.36 17.94
N LEU A 231 -8.26 8.90 17.55
CA LEU A 231 -7.78 8.98 16.18
C LEU A 231 -8.14 7.70 15.43
N GLU A 232 -8.62 7.84 14.20
CA GLU A 232 -8.91 6.72 13.30
C GLU A 232 -7.99 6.73 12.08
N PRO A 233 -7.68 5.56 11.50
CA PRO A 233 -6.96 5.47 10.22
C PRO A 233 -7.65 6.31 9.14
N ALA A 234 -6.88 7.08 8.37
CA ALA A 234 -7.42 7.83 7.24
C ALA A 234 -7.95 6.93 6.10
N ASN A 235 -7.49 5.67 6.04
CA ASN A 235 -7.77 4.71 4.97
C ASN A 235 -9.13 4.00 5.15
N VAL A 236 -10.20 4.72 5.47
CA VAL A 236 -11.55 4.14 5.44
C VAL A 236 -12.04 4.22 4.00
N ASP A 237 -11.74 3.18 3.22
CA ASP A 237 -12.30 3.01 1.88
C ASP A 237 -13.82 2.86 2.02
N ASP A 238 -14.56 3.87 1.60
CA ASP A 238 -16.02 3.78 1.50
C ASP A 238 -16.34 2.91 0.28
N PRO A 239 -16.90 1.69 0.46
CA PRO A 239 -17.14 0.79 -0.66
C PRO A 239 -18.01 1.46 -1.72
N GLY A 240 -17.57 1.39 -2.98
CA GLY A 240 -18.30 1.94 -4.12
C GLY A 240 -18.03 3.41 -4.43
N VAL A 241 -17.25 4.15 -3.63
CA VAL A 241 -16.87 5.52 -3.99
C VAL A 241 -15.77 5.51 -5.05
N LEU A 242 -16.02 6.13 -6.20
CA LEU A 242 -14.99 6.32 -7.23
C LEU A 242 -13.96 7.36 -6.77
N SER A 243 -12.72 6.92 -6.60
CA SER A 243 -11.61 7.77 -6.22
C SER A 243 -10.88 8.31 -7.46
N PRO A 244 -10.45 9.59 -7.49
CA PRO A 244 -9.51 10.06 -8.50
C PRO A 244 -8.11 9.48 -8.31
N ASP A 245 -7.82 8.86 -7.16
CA ASP A 245 -6.50 8.35 -6.78
C ASP A 245 -6.29 6.89 -7.22
N VAL A 246 -5.05 6.43 -7.12
CA VAL A 246 -4.62 5.06 -7.47
C VAL A 246 -3.82 4.49 -6.31
N ASP A 247 -4.23 3.33 -5.80
CA ASP A 247 -3.50 2.58 -4.79
C ASP A 247 -2.67 1.50 -5.47
N SER A 248 -1.35 1.67 -5.46
CA SER A 248 -0.41 0.83 -6.20
C SER A 248 0.49 0.00 -5.28
N ASP A 249 0.33 -1.31 -5.35
CA ASP A 249 1.09 -2.29 -4.59
C ASP A 249 2.11 -3.06 -5.43
N SER A 250 3.25 -3.37 -4.81
CA SER A 250 4.32 -4.15 -5.43
C SER A 250 4.41 -5.55 -4.84
N TRP A 251 4.06 -6.55 -5.64
CA TRP A 251 4.28 -7.97 -5.35
C TRP A 251 5.51 -8.54 -6.05
N LEU A 252 6.28 -7.71 -6.76
CA LEU A 252 7.52 -8.08 -7.48
C LEU A 252 8.56 -8.82 -6.63
N HIS A 253 8.60 -8.54 -5.33
CA HIS A 253 9.54 -9.12 -4.38
C HIS A 253 8.90 -10.13 -3.42
N LEU A 254 7.63 -10.52 -3.66
CA LEU A 254 7.06 -11.67 -3.00
C LEU A 254 7.70 -12.92 -3.62
N GLU A 255 8.59 -13.57 -2.88
CA GLU A 255 9.35 -14.73 -3.34
C GLU A 255 8.51 -16.02 -3.37
N LEU A 256 7.22 -15.94 -3.70
CA LEU A 256 6.29 -17.06 -3.74
C LEU A 256 6.71 -18.16 -4.72
N HIS A 257 7.54 -17.84 -5.72
CA HIS A 257 8.16 -18.82 -6.61
C HIS A 257 9.14 -19.78 -5.90
N ARG A 258 9.58 -19.45 -4.68
CA ARG A 258 10.43 -20.30 -3.83
C ARG A 258 9.62 -21.26 -2.95
N LEU A 259 8.31 -21.10 -2.88
CA LEU A 259 7.45 -21.94 -2.06
C LEU A 259 7.27 -23.31 -2.73
N ASP A 260 7.80 -24.36 -2.10
CA ASP A 260 7.55 -25.75 -2.45
C ASP A 260 6.90 -26.47 -1.26
N LEU A 261 5.67 -26.93 -1.44
CA LEU A 261 4.91 -27.67 -0.43
C LEU A 261 5.22 -29.18 -0.47
N GLY A 262 6.44 -29.56 -0.89
CA GLY A 262 6.96 -30.93 -0.88
C GLY A 262 6.69 -31.74 -2.14
N HIS A 263 6.27 -31.10 -3.24
CA HIS A 263 5.87 -31.78 -4.47
C HIS A 263 6.68 -31.35 -5.70
N GLY A 264 7.67 -30.46 -5.56
CA GLY A 264 8.55 -30.05 -6.66
C GLY A 264 7.85 -29.27 -7.77
N GLY A 265 6.61 -28.84 -7.54
CA GLY A 265 5.83 -28.07 -8.50
C GLY A 265 6.34 -26.64 -8.58
N ARG A 266 6.48 -26.11 -9.81
CA ARG A 266 6.72 -24.68 -10.00
C ARG A 266 5.41 -23.92 -9.80
N LEU A 267 5.51 -22.75 -9.19
CA LEU A 267 4.43 -21.79 -9.13
C LEU A 267 3.90 -21.49 -10.55
N ALA A 268 2.61 -21.73 -10.77
CA ALA A 268 1.97 -21.58 -12.09
C ALA A 268 1.26 -20.24 -12.27
N GLY A 269 0.83 -19.60 -11.18
CA GLY A 269 0.05 -18.36 -11.21
C GLY A 269 -0.07 -17.75 -9.82
N ILE A 270 -0.12 -16.41 -9.78
CA ILE A 270 -0.54 -15.63 -8.62
C ILE A 270 -1.46 -14.53 -9.15
N LEU A 271 -2.57 -14.31 -8.46
CA LEU A 271 -3.50 -13.23 -8.74
C LEU A 271 -4.13 -12.78 -7.42
N PRO A 272 -4.40 -11.48 -7.23
CA PRO A 272 -5.33 -11.05 -6.19
C PRO A 272 -6.70 -11.74 -6.35
N ALA A 273 -7.45 -11.83 -5.25
CA ALA A 273 -8.87 -12.17 -5.33
C ALA A 273 -9.65 -11.06 -6.06
N LYS A 274 -10.97 -11.23 -6.21
CA LYS A 274 -11.83 -10.15 -6.73
C LYS A 274 -11.71 -8.93 -5.82
N VAL A 275 -11.32 -7.79 -6.40
CA VAL A 275 -11.19 -6.51 -5.69
C VAL A 275 -12.35 -5.60 -6.11
N PRO A 276 -13.29 -5.27 -5.20
CA PRO A 276 -14.45 -4.44 -5.49
C PRO A 276 -14.19 -2.93 -5.37
N GLU A 277 -12.93 -2.50 -5.44
CA GLU A 277 -12.48 -1.13 -5.23
C GLU A 277 -11.93 -0.51 -6.51
N ASP A 278 -12.36 0.70 -6.85
CA ASP A 278 -11.84 1.45 -8.01
C ASP A 278 -10.48 2.06 -7.68
N GLY A 279 -9.49 1.85 -8.55
CA GLY A 279 -8.17 2.48 -8.45
C GLY A 279 -7.07 1.56 -7.90
N VAL A 280 -7.38 0.30 -7.56
CA VAL A 280 -6.37 -0.64 -7.07
C VAL A 280 -5.50 -1.18 -8.21
N VAL A 281 -4.19 -1.11 -8.04
CA VAL A 281 -3.19 -1.60 -8.99
C VAL A 281 -2.18 -2.49 -8.27
N VAL A 282 -2.00 -3.73 -8.71
CA VAL A 282 -0.98 -4.64 -8.14
C VAL A 282 0.00 -5.08 -9.22
N VAL A 283 1.29 -4.78 -9.02
CA VAL A 283 2.38 -5.10 -9.95
C VAL A 283 3.08 -6.38 -9.49
N MET A 284 3.02 -7.43 -10.32
CA MET A 284 3.50 -8.78 -10.02
C MET A 284 4.55 -9.25 -11.04
N PRO A 285 5.44 -10.18 -10.66
CA PRO A 285 6.35 -10.78 -11.63
C PRO A 285 5.55 -11.69 -12.56
N SER A 286 5.82 -11.61 -13.87
CA SER A 286 5.23 -12.56 -14.82
C SER A 286 5.89 -13.92 -14.68
N LEU A 287 5.06 -14.96 -14.58
CA LEU A 287 5.48 -16.37 -14.58
C LEU A 287 5.49 -16.97 -15.99
N ARG A 288 5.15 -16.17 -17.02
CA ARG A 288 5.10 -16.62 -18.41
C ARG A 288 6.51 -16.82 -18.98
N LYS A 289 6.61 -17.68 -20.00
CA LYS A 289 7.83 -17.82 -20.80
C LYS A 289 8.13 -16.48 -21.49
N GLY A 290 9.26 -15.86 -21.17
CA GLY A 290 9.63 -14.51 -21.63
C GLY A 290 9.69 -13.45 -20.52
N GLY A 291 9.21 -13.76 -19.32
CA GLY A 291 9.25 -12.86 -18.17
C GLY A 291 8.28 -11.68 -18.33
N GLY A 292 8.71 -10.50 -17.89
CA GLY A 292 7.90 -9.28 -17.84
C GLY A 292 7.22 -9.08 -16.49
N VAL A 293 6.12 -8.33 -16.49
CA VAL A 293 5.28 -8.08 -15.31
C VAL A 293 3.82 -8.34 -15.65
N GLU A 294 3.07 -8.83 -14.67
CA GLU A 294 1.61 -8.85 -14.71
C GLU A 294 1.12 -7.67 -13.87
N VAL A 295 0.18 -6.89 -14.42
CA VAL A 295 -0.40 -5.74 -13.72
C VAL A 295 -1.89 -6.00 -13.55
N PHE A 296 -2.29 -6.25 -12.31
CA PHE A 296 -3.70 -6.32 -11.93
C PHE A 296 -4.22 -4.90 -11.75
N VAL A 297 -5.41 -4.62 -12.28
CA VAL A 297 -6.06 -3.31 -12.17
C VAL A 297 -7.54 -3.52 -11.85
N ALA A 298 -8.03 -2.91 -10.78
CA ALA A 298 -9.44 -2.84 -10.44
C ALA A 298 -9.97 -1.44 -10.73
N LEU A 299 -10.98 -1.33 -11.60
CA LEU A 299 -11.58 -0.06 -12.01
C LEU A 299 -13.07 -0.24 -12.28
N TRP A 300 -13.82 0.85 -12.17
CA TRP A 300 -15.17 0.92 -12.69
C TRP A 300 -15.22 0.43 -14.14
N GLU A 301 -16.18 -0.44 -14.44
CA GLU A 301 -16.24 -1.23 -15.68
C GLU A 301 -16.07 -0.36 -16.94
N LYS A 302 -16.66 0.83 -16.95
CA LYS A 302 -16.50 1.78 -18.06
C LYS A 302 -15.02 2.17 -18.29
N HIS A 303 -14.33 2.58 -17.24
CA HIS A 303 -12.91 2.97 -17.32
C HIS A 303 -12.02 1.75 -17.59
N ALA A 304 -12.34 0.59 -17.03
CA ALA A 304 -11.64 -0.66 -17.30
C ALA A 304 -11.67 -1.01 -18.80
N ASN A 305 -12.86 -0.92 -19.43
CA ASN A 305 -13.02 -1.18 -20.85
C ASN A 305 -12.20 -0.20 -21.71
N GLU A 306 -12.24 1.10 -21.39
CA GLU A 306 -11.43 2.10 -22.08
C GLU A 306 -9.91 1.87 -21.88
N LEU A 307 -9.49 1.45 -20.67
CA LEU A 307 -8.10 1.18 -20.35
C LEU A 307 -7.51 0.10 -21.25
N THR A 308 -8.27 -0.95 -21.59
CA THR A 308 -7.78 -2.02 -22.49
C THR A 308 -7.31 -1.50 -23.84
N SER A 309 -7.89 -0.40 -24.33
CA SER A 309 -7.55 0.21 -25.62
C SER A 309 -6.25 1.02 -25.58
N ILE A 310 -5.84 1.51 -24.41
CA ILE A 310 -4.67 2.40 -24.26
C ILE A 310 -3.58 1.85 -23.35
N ALA A 311 -3.80 0.72 -22.68
CA ALA A 311 -2.88 0.14 -21.70
C ALA A 311 -1.47 -0.12 -22.26
N TYR A 312 -1.35 -0.34 -23.57
CA TYR A 312 -0.11 -0.65 -24.26
C TYR A 312 0.41 0.50 -25.14
N THR A 313 -0.22 1.69 -25.10
CA THR A 313 0.23 2.82 -25.91
C THR A 313 1.39 3.53 -25.23
N MET A 314 2.39 3.95 -26.01
CA MET A 314 3.57 4.64 -25.51
C MET A 314 3.45 6.14 -25.77
N ASP A 315 3.16 6.91 -24.72
CA ASP A 315 3.09 8.38 -24.78
C ASP A 315 4.48 9.03 -24.82
#